data_AF-A0A966F8G3-F1
#
_entry.id   AF-A0A966F8G3-F1
#
_cell.length_a   1.000
_cell.length_b   1.000
_cell.length_c   1.000
_cell.angle_alpha   90.00
_cell.angle_beta   90.00
_cell.angle_gamma   90.00
#
_symmetry.space_group_name_H-M   'P 1'
#
loop_
_entity.id
_entity.type
_entity.pdbx_description
1 polymer ?
#
loop_
_entity_poly.entity_id
_entity_poly.type
_entity_poly.pdbx_seq_one_letter_code
_entity_poly.pdbx_strand_id
1 'polypeptide(L)' 'MTIVLNQKRRILNISVPPELYEMIEETAQDEHRTKSELIREAFRHYQFMRRWQTIRIWGSETASRLGIHTDEELELLLG' A
#
# COMPACT_ATOMS: atom_id res chain seq x y z
N MET A 1 -29.67 6.15 -9.41
CA MET A 1 -29.15 7.51 -9.12
C MET A 1 -27.66 7.37 -8.84
N THR A 2 -26.82 7.58 -9.85
CA THR A 2 -25.37 7.41 -9.70
C THR A 2 -24.78 8.68 -9.11
N ILE A 3 -24.31 8.61 -7.87
CA ILE A 3 -23.57 9.71 -7.25
C ILE A 3 -22.19 9.76 -7.92
N VAL A 4 -22.01 10.67 -8.88
CA VAL A 4 -20.68 11.04 -9.36
C VAL A 4 -20.07 11.93 -8.28
N LEU A 5 -19.29 11.33 -7.38
CA LEU A 5 -18.48 12.09 -6.42
C LEU A 5 -17.48 12.92 -7.22
N ASN A 6 -17.68 14.24 -7.25
CA ASN A 6 -16.75 15.21 -7.82
C ASN A 6 -15.46 15.26 -6.97
N GLN A 7 -14.58 14.27 -7.14
CA GLN A 7 -13.24 14.27 -6.58
C GLN A 7 -12.40 15.28 -7.38
N LYS A 8 -12.29 16.52 -6.89
CA LYS A 8 -11.45 17.55 -7.51
C LYS A 8 -9.99 17.06 -7.55
N ARG A 9 -9.56 16.55 -8.71
CA ARG A 9 -8.15 16.20 -8.97
C ARG A 9 -7.31 17.47 -8.94
N ARG A 10 -6.17 17.41 -8.25
CA ARG A 10 -5.15 18.46 -8.27
C ARG A 10 -3.93 17.95 -9.02
N ILE A 11 -3.26 18.85 -9.74
CA ILE A 11 -2.01 18.53 -10.45
C ILE A 11 -0.89 18.44 -9.42
N LEU A 12 -0.15 17.35 -9.48
CA LEU A 12 1.10 17.16 -8.74
C LEU A 12 2.24 17.22 -9.77
N ASN A 13 3.14 18.19 -9.61
CA ASN A 13 4.32 18.33 -10.45
C ASN A 13 5.53 17.78 -9.67
N ILE A 14 6.25 16.83 -10.25
CA ILE A 14 7.42 16.20 -9.65
C ILE A 14 8.54 16.10 -10.68
N SER A 15 9.77 16.37 -10.24
CA SER A 15 10.97 16.04 -10.98
C SER A 15 11.54 14.72 -10.44
N VAL A 16 11.98 13.85 -11.33
CA VAL A 16 12.63 12.58 -10.99
C VAL A 16 13.92 12.42 -11.80
N PRO A 17 14.90 11.62 -11.34
CA PRO A 17 16.06 11.27 -12.14
C PRO A 17 15.65 10.63 -13.48
N PRO A 18 16.40 10.85 -14.58
CA PRO A 18 16.08 10.29 -15.90
C PRO A 18 15.86 8.78 -15.88
N GLU A 19 16.71 8.05 -15.15
CA GLU A 19 16.64 6.60 -15.06
C GLU A 19 15.34 6.14 -14.40
N LEU A 20 14.86 6.89 -13.40
CA LEU A 20 13.58 6.60 -12.76
C LEU A 20 12.40 6.92 -13.69
N TYR A 21 12.51 7.98 -14.50
CA TYR A 21 11.48 8.28 -15.49
C TYR A 21 11.33 7.15 -16.51
N GLU A 22 12.44 6.63 -17.02
CA GLU A 22 12.47 5.50 -17.96
C GLU A 22 11.81 4.25 -17.36
N MET A 23 12.19 3.88 -16.13
CA MET A 23 11.56 2.74 -15.43
C MET A 23 10.04 2.91 -15.25
N ILE A 24 9.59 4.13 -14.92
CA ILE A 24 8.16 4.44 -14.77
C ILE A 24 7.44 4.31 -16.12
N GLU A 25 8.06 4.79 -17.20
CA GLU A 25 7.51 4.72 -18.55
C GLU A 25 7.37 3.26 -19.02
N GLU A 26 8.44 2.47 -18.92
CA GLU A 26 8.45 1.05 -19.29
C GLU A 26 7.39 0.26 -18.51
N THR A 27 7.37 0.40 -17.18
CA THR A 27 6.39 -0.29 -16.32
C THR A 27 4.95 0.09 -16.68
N ALA A 28 4.70 1.38 -16.96
CA ALA A 28 3.36 1.83 -17.35
C ALA A 28 2.94 1.26 -18.72
N GLN A 29 3.88 1.15 -19.67
CA GLN A 29 3.64 0.56 -20.99
C GLN A 29 3.32 -0.94 -20.89
N ASP A 30 4.12 -1.69 -20.14
CA ASP A 30 3.96 -3.13 -19.93
C ASP A 30 2.61 -3.45 -19.26
N GLU A 31 2.18 -2.61 -18.33
CA GLU A 31 0.91 -2.75 -17.62
C GLU A 31 -0.29 -2.09 -18.35
N HIS A 32 -0.09 -1.56 -19.55
CA HIS A 32 -1.13 -0.88 -20.34
C HIS A 32 -1.89 0.21 -19.57
N ARG A 33 -1.17 1.00 -18.76
CA ARG A 33 -1.73 2.07 -17.92
C ARG A 33 -0.97 3.38 -18.07
N THR A 34 -1.55 4.47 -17.58
CA THR A 34 -0.83 5.76 -17.59
C THR A 34 0.19 5.83 -16.45
N LYS A 35 1.30 6.57 -16.65
CA LYS A 35 2.26 6.90 -15.58
C LYS A 35 1.59 7.46 -14.32
N SER A 36 0.57 8.31 -14.52
CA SER A 36 -0.18 8.90 -13.41
C SER A 36 -0.99 7.86 -12.62
N GLU A 37 -1.50 6.82 -13.27
CA GLU A 37 -2.19 5.71 -12.60
C GLU A 37 -1.21 4.84 -11.81
N LEU A 38 -0.11 4.42 -12.45
CA LEU A 38 0.99 3.70 -11.83
C LEU A 38 1.47 4.39 -10.56
N ILE A 39 1.81 5.69 -10.64
CA ILE A 39 2.33 6.44 -9.47
C ILE A 39 1.28 6.58 -8.36
N ARG A 40 0.00 6.78 -8.69
CA ARG A 40 -1.06 6.83 -7.67
C ARG A 40 -1.23 5.48 -6.97
N GLU A 41 -1.13 4.39 -7.70
CA GLU A 41 -1.24 3.04 -7.15
C GLU A 41 -0.02 2.69 -6.31
N ALA A 42 1.18 2.95 -6.80
CA ALA A 42 2.43 2.78 -6.07
C ALA A 42 2.40 3.54 -4.73
N PHE A 43 1.89 4.78 -4.72
CA PHE A 43 1.74 5.56 -3.49
C PHE A 43 0.72 4.93 -2.52
N ARG A 44 -0.40 4.39 -3.03
CA ARG A 44 -1.36 3.65 -2.19
C ARG A 44 -0.72 2.41 -1.55
N HIS A 45 0.04 1.64 -2.33
CA HIS A 45 0.79 0.49 -1.80
C HIS A 45 1.83 0.91 -0.76
N TYR A 46 2.59 1.98 -1.01
CA TYR A 46 3.54 2.52 -0.05
C TYR A 46 2.86 2.86 1.29
N GLN A 47 1.73 3.56 1.26
CA GLN A 47 0.98 3.91 2.47
C GLN A 47 0.40 2.69 3.18
N PHE A 48 -0.09 1.71 2.43
CA PHE A 48 -0.57 0.43 2.97
C PHE A 48 0.56 -0.31 3.70
N MET A 49 1.72 -0.47 3.06
CA MET A 49 2.88 -1.14 3.65
C MET A 49 3.36 -0.45 4.93
N ARG A 50 3.39 0.90 4.93
CA ARG A 50 3.71 1.66 6.15
C ARG A 50 2.72 1.40 7.28
N ARG A 51 1.41 1.33 6.98
CA ARG A 51 0.40 1.01 7.99
C ARG A 51 0.53 -0.42 8.50
N TRP A 52 0.83 -1.39 7.62
CA TRP A 52 1.05 -2.78 8.02
C TRP A 52 2.22 -2.95 8.96
N GLN A 53 3.29 -2.19 8.79
CA GLN A 53 4.43 -2.24 9.69
C GLN A 53 3.99 -1.92 11.14
N THR A 54 3.15 -0.90 11.32
CA THR A 54 2.60 -0.55 12.65
C THR A 54 1.72 -1.66 13.21
N ILE A 55 0.84 -2.25 12.39
CA ILE A 55 -0.04 -3.34 12.82
C ILE A 55 0.78 -4.58 13.21
N ARG A 56 1.83 -4.91 12.45
CA ARG A 56 2.72 -6.04 12.74
C ARG A 56 3.46 -5.86 14.06
N ILE A 57 3.97 -4.66 14.35
CA ILE A 57 4.63 -4.36 15.63
C ILE A 57 3.64 -4.57 16.78
N TRP A 58 2.46 -3.94 16.71
CA TRP A 58 1.43 -4.08 17.75
C TRP A 58 0.97 -5.54 17.93
N GLY A 59 0.79 -6.26 16.82
CA GLY A 59 0.41 -7.67 16.83
C GLY A 59 1.49 -8.54 17.49
N SER A 60 2.76 -8.31 17.17
CA SER A 60 3.89 -9.02 17.77
C SER A 60 4.01 -8.75 19.27
N GLU A 61 3.85 -7.50 19.70
CA GLU A 61 3.86 -7.12 21.13
C GLU A 61 2.69 -7.77 21.87
N THR A 62 1.52 -7.79 21.25
CA THR A 62 0.31 -8.39 21.83
C THR A 62 0.42 -9.89 21.93
N ALA A 63 0.90 -10.58 20.89
CA ALA A 63 1.15 -12.01 20.88
C ALA A 63 2.15 -12.41 21.95
N SER A 64 3.28 -11.68 22.06
CA SER A 64 4.28 -11.90 23.11
C SER A 64 3.68 -11.75 24.54
N ARG A 65 2.87 -10.72 24.77
CA ARG A 65 2.19 -10.52 26.06
C ARG A 65 1.18 -11.63 26.38
N LEU A 66 0.54 -12.21 25.36
CA LEU A 66 -0.44 -13.28 25.53
C LEU A 66 0.20 -14.68 25.49
N GLY A 67 1.52 -14.79 25.29
CA GLY A 67 2.22 -16.07 25.17
C GLY A 67 1.86 -16.85 23.90
N ILE A 68 1.42 -16.15 22.85
CA ILE A 68 1.03 -16.75 21.57
C ILE A 68 2.26 -16.76 20.67
N HIS A 69 2.70 -17.96 20.31
CA HIS A 69 3.88 -18.22 19.49
C HIS A 69 3.53 -19.02 18.22
N THR A 70 2.35 -19.61 18.17
CA THR A 70 1.85 -20.42 17.06
C THR A 70 0.45 -20.02 16.64
N ASP A 71 0.09 -20.37 15.41
CA ASP A 71 -1.27 -20.14 14.90
C ASP A 71 -2.29 -21.02 15.64
N GLU A 72 -1.89 -22.23 16.07
CA GLU A 72 -2.73 -23.11 16.89
C GLU A 72 -3.07 -22.52 18.27
N GLU A 73 -2.12 -21.85 18.92
CA GLU A 73 -2.36 -21.14 20.19
C GLU A 73 -3.29 -19.93 20.00
N LEU A 74 -3.21 -19.26 18.84
CA LEU A 74 -4.11 -18.17 18.49
C LEU A 74 -5.54 -18.67 18.25
N GLU A 75 -5.69 -19.79 17.53
CA GLU A 75 -7.00 -20.41 17.27
C GLU A 75 -7.69 -20.83 18.57
N LEU A 76 -6.94 -21.39 19.53
CA LEU A 76 -7.46 -21.77 20.85
C LEU A 76 -7.99 -20.56 21.65
N LEU A 77 -7.39 -19.37 21.46
CA LEU A 77 -7.86 -18.12 22.08
C LEU A 77 -9.15 -17.60 21.44
N LEU A 78 -9.34 -17.84 20.14
CA LEU A 78 -10.45 -17.30 19.35
C LEU A 78 -11.71 -18.19 19.43
N GLY A 79 -11.56 -19.47 19.77
CA GLY A 79 -12.66 -20.42 20.00
C GLY A 79 -13.13 -21.10 18.73
#